data_AF-A0A7Y2IQG4-F1
#
_entry.id   AF-A0A7Y2IQG4-F1
#
_cell.length_a   1.000
_cell.length_b   1.000
_cell.length_c   1.000
_cell.angle_alpha   90.00
_cell.angle_beta   90.00
_cell.angle_gamma   90.00
#
_symmetry.space_group_name_H-M   'P 1'
#
loop_
_entity.id
_entity.type
_entity.pdbx_description
1 polymer ?
#
loop_
_entity_poly.entity_id
_entity_poly.type
_entity_poly.pdbx_seq_one_letter_code
_entity_poly.pdbx_strand_id
1 'polypeptide(L)'
;MLQLDPTAAIAPSADLVAWSRLGALYDPAHLKQALEDDRSLFELNALVRPTDDLGLYLAGASDWPPYERHRKWLEDNDSFRRDVLDRLAESGPLTSRDIPDTCVASWGSTGWTNNRNVTQMLEFLSMRGEVAIAGRVGRERIWHLAEH
;
A
#
# COMPACT_ATOMS: atom_id res chain seq x y z
N MET A 1 -2.24 11.52 -10.75
CA MET A 1 -1.22 10.56 -10.28
C MET A 1 -0.03 11.31 -9.69
N LEU A 2 0.25 11.11 -8.40
CA LEU A 2 1.36 11.73 -7.65
C LEU A 2 2.25 10.62 -7.08
N GLN A 3 3.55 10.60 -7.38
CA GLN A 3 4.49 9.57 -6.90
C GLN A 3 5.02 9.92 -5.51
N LEU A 4 5.08 8.94 -4.60
CA LEU A 4 5.67 9.06 -3.26
C LEU A 4 7.11 8.53 -3.25
N ASP A 5 8.07 9.39 -2.94
CA ASP A 5 9.48 9.03 -2.76
C ASP A 5 9.84 9.06 -1.27
N PRO A 6 10.35 7.95 -0.70
CA PRO A 6 10.64 7.90 0.71
C PRO A 6 11.94 8.61 1.15
N THR A 7 12.62 9.38 0.27
CA THR A 7 14.04 9.72 0.46
C THR A 7 14.38 11.22 0.44
N ALA A 8 13.66 12.10 1.15
CA ALA A 8 14.07 13.51 1.20
C ALA A 8 13.97 14.19 2.58
N ALA A 9 15.00 15.00 2.86
CA ALA A 9 15.05 16.08 3.88
C ALA A 9 14.26 17.34 3.46
N ILE A 10 13.50 17.22 2.37
CA ILE A 10 12.61 18.21 1.75
C ILE A 10 11.22 17.53 1.72
N ALA A 11 10.13 18.30 1.79
CA ALA A 11 8.76 17.79 1.87
C ALA A 11 8.50 16.57 0.97
N PRO A 12 7.70 15.57 1.41
CA PRO A 12 7.43 14.37 0.62
C PRO A 12 7.03 14.74 -0.83
N SER A 13 7.45 13.95 -1.81
CA SER A 13 7.31 14.30 -3.24
C SER A 13 5.87 14.61 -3.66
N ALA A 14 4.87 14.00 -3.02
CA ALA A 14 3.46 14.33 -3.26
C ALA A 14 3.12 15.76 -2.84
N ASP A 15 3.60 16.21 -1.67
CA ASP A 15 3.42 17.57 -1.19
C ASP A 15 4.13 18.58 -2.09
N LEU A 16 5.35 18.27 -2.54
CA LEU A 16 6.08 19.14 -3.48
C LEU A 16 5.36 19.29 -4.82
N VAL A 17 4.87 18.18 -5.38
CA VAL A 17 4.14 18.22 -6.66
C VAL A 17 2.81 18.95 -6.49
N ALA A 18 2.08 18.70 -5.40
CA ALA A 18 0.82 19.39 -5.11
C ALA A 18 1.05 20.90 -4.93
N TRP A 19 2.06 21.28 -4.16
CA TRP A 19 2.47 22.68 -4.00
C TRP A 19 2.89 23.33 -5.32
N SER A 20 3.64 22.64 -6.19
CA SER A 20 4.01 23.21 -7.51
C SER A 20 2.80 23.52 -8.41
N ARG A 21 1.68 22.83 -8.19
CA ARG A 21 0.44 23.00 -8.98
C ARG A 21 -0.52 24.00 -8.35
N LEU A 22 -0.64 23.99 -7.03
CA LEU A 22 -1.64 24.75 -6.28
C LEU A 22 -1.04 25.99 -5.58
N GLY A 23 0.29 26.09 -5.51
CA GLY A 23 1.00 27.18 -4.87
C GLY A 23 0.62 27.33 -3.40
N ALA A 24 0.44 28.58 -2.97
CA ALA A 24 0.05 28.92 -1.59
C ALA A 24 -1.35 28.43 -1.18
N LEU A 25 -2.16 27.94 -2.12
CA LEU A 25 -3.46 27.31 -1.82
C LEU A 25 -3.31 25.87 -1.33
N TYR A 26 -2.11 25.29 -1.44
CA TYR A 26 -1.84 23.95 -0.93
C TYR A 26 -1.56 23.97 0.58
N ASP A 27 -2.31 23.15 1.31
CA ASP A 27 -2.01 22.77 2.68
C ASP A 27 -1.78 21.25 2.73
N PRO A 28 -0.62 20.76 3.21
CA PRO A 28 -0.38 19.34 3.43
C PRO A 28 -1.46 18.63 4.26
N ALA A 29 -2.12 19.35 5.17
CA ALA A 29 -3.23 18.83 5.95
C ALA A 29 -4.40 18.36 5.06
N HIS A 30 -4.66 19.03 3.92
CA HIS A 30 -5.70 18.62 2.98
C HIS A 30 -5.38 17.29 2.30
N LEU A 31 -4.11 17.01 2.00
CA LEU A 31 -3.74 15.71 1.41
C LEU A 31 -3.95 14.58 2.43
N LYS A 32 -3.55 14.81 3.68
CA LYS A 32 -3.80 13.87 4.77
C LYS A 32 -5.30 13.63 4.97
N GLN A 33 -6.07 14.71 5.08
CA GLN A 33 -7.52 14.65 5.25
C GLN A 33 -8.18 13.86 4.12
N ALA A 34 -7.82 14.13 2.86
CA ALA A 34 -8.36 13.44 1.71
C ALA A 34 -8.04 11.92 1.69
N LEU A 35 -6.89 11.51 2.23
CA LEU A 35 -6.44 10.11 2.28
C LEU A 35 -6.98 9.34 3.47
N GLU A 36 -6.98 9.95 4.66
CA GLU A 36 -7.23 9.26 5.93
C GLU A 36 -8.68 9.45 6.42
N ASP A 37 -9.22 10.65 6.26
CA ASP A 37 -10.52 11.06 6.83
C ASP A 37 -11.64 11.02 5.78
N ASP A 38 -11.53 11.83 4.71
CA ASP A 38 -12.58 11.97 3.70
C ASP A 38 -12.64 10.78 2.73
N ARG A 39 -11.56 10.00 2.63
CA ARG A 39 -11.39 8.88 1.69
C ARG A 39 -11.70 9.23 0.22
N SER A 40 -11.51 10.49 -0.15
CA SER A 40 -11.64 10.99 -1.52
C SER A 40 -10.41 10.68 -2.38
N LEU A 41 -9.29 10.35 -1.74
CA LEU A 41 -8.08 9.84 -2.37
C LEU A 41 -7.68 8.48 -1.77
N PHE A 42 -6.99 7.67 -2.55
CA PHE A 42 -6.35 6.44 -2.10
C PHE A 42 -4.91 6.32 -2.60
N GLU A 43 -4.10 5.53 -1.89
CA GLU A 43 -2.75 5.17 -2.31
C GLU A 43 -2.72 3.73 -2.84
N LEU A 44 -2.12 3.54 -4.01
CA LEU A 44 -1.88 2.22 -4.60
C LEU A 44 -0.57 2.26 -5.40
N ASN A 45 0.32 1.29 -5.19
CA ASN A 45 1.60 1.22 -5.90
C ASN A 45 2.39 2.56 -5.83
N ALA A 46 2.55 3.09 -4.62
CA ALA A 46 3.25 4.35 -4.31
C ALA A 46 2.71 5.61 -5.01
N LEU A 47 1.43 5.58 -5.43
CA LEU A 47 0.79 6.67 -6.16
C LEU A 47 -0.54 7.04 -5.51
N VAL A 48 -0.79 8.34 -5.34
CA VAL A 48 -2.08 8.87 -4.86
C VAL A 48 -3.04 9.13 -6.04
N ARG A 49 -4.29 8.69 -5.88
CA ARG A 49 -5.34 8.72 -6.91
C ARG A 49 -6.72 9.08 -6.34
N PRO A 50 -7.62 9.66 -7.15
CA PRO A 50 -9.02 9.86 -6.78
C PRO A 50 -9.76 8.54 -6.61
N THR A 51 -10.59 8.43 -5.58
CA THR A 51 -11.43 7.24 -5.36
C THR A 51 -12.44 7.01 -6.50
N ASP A 52 -12.79 8.03 -7.28
CA ASP A 52 -13.60 7.89 -8.51
C ASP A 52 -12.96 6.94 -9.54
N ASP A 53 -11.62 6.83 -9.54
CA ASP A 53 -10.88 5.91 -10.42
C ASP A 53 -10.78 4.49 -9.83
N LEU A 54 -11.23 4.24 -8.60
CA LEU A 54 -11.01 2.98 -7.88
C LEU A 54 -11.52 1.77 -8.68
N GLY A 55 -12.69 1.88 -9.32
CA GLY A 55 -13.26 0.82 -10.15
C GLY A 55 -12.34 0.37 -11.29
N LEU A 56 -11.52 1.28 -11.84
CA LEU A 56 -10.55 0.96 -12.89
C LEU A 56 -9.44 0.03 -12.37
N TYR A 57 -9.04 0.21 -11.12
CA TYR A 57 -7.98 -0.60 -10.49
C TYR A 57 -8.51 -1.93 -9.97
N LEU A 58 -9.73 -1.95 -9.43
CA LEU A 58 -10.39 -3.19 -9.01
C LEU A 58 -10.70 -4.11 -10.19
N ALA A 59 -11.03 -3.56 -11.36
CA ALA A 59 -11.31 -4.36 -12.57
C ALA A 59 -10.13 -5.24 -13.02
N GLY A 60 -8.88 -4.85 -12.72
CA GLY A 60 -7.68 -5.64 -13.01
C GLY A 60 -7.08 -6.36 -11.81
N ALA A 61 -7.70 -6.25 -10.63
CA ALA A 61 -7.12 -6.73 -9.38
C ALA A 61 -7.06 -8.27 -9.31
N SER A 62 -8.04 -8.96 -9.89
CA SER A 62 -8.10 -10.44 -9.92
C SER A 62 -6.96 -11.07 -10.73
N ASP A 63 -6.43 -10.36 -11.72
CA ASP A 63 -5.38 -10.86 -12.61
C ASP A 63 -3.96 -10.63 -12.03
N TRP A 64 -3.85 -9.96 -10.88
CA TRP A 64 -2.58 -9.72 -10.22
C TRP A 64 -2.15 -10.91 -9.34
N PRO A 65 -0.86 -11.29 -9.30
CA PRO A 65 0.25 -10.74 -10.09
C PRO A 65 0.41 -11.40 -11.49
N PRO A 66 0.86 -10.64 -12.52
CA PRO A 66 0.94 -11.10 -13.89
C PRO A 66 2.10 -12.07 -14.12
N TYR A 67 3.16 -11.97 -13.33
CA TYR A 67 4.35 -12.80 -13.48
C TYR A 67 4.19 -14.13 -12.74
N GLU A 68 4.47 -15.24 -13.44
CA GLU A 68 4.34 -16.61 -12.91
C GLU A 68 5.11 -16.82 -11.61
N ARG A 69 6.35 -16.32 -11.53
CA ARG A 69 7.15 -16.40 -10.30
C ARG A 69 6.49 -15.72 -9.09
N HIS A 70 5.73 -14.64 -9.30
CA HIS A 70 5.04 -13.93 -8.22
C HIS A 70 3.78 -14.69 -7.80
N ARG A 71 3.05 -15.27 -8.77
CA ARG A 71 1.91 -16.15 -8.50
C ARG A 71 2.34 -17.36 -7.68
N LYS A 72 3.40 -18.04 -8.11
CA LYS A 72 4.00 -19.15 -7.37
C LYS A 72 4.40 -18.75 -5.96
N TRP A 73 5.03 -17.59 -5.76
CA TRP A 73 5.39 -17.13 -4.42
C TRP A 73 4.17 -16.90 -3.52
N LEU A 74 3.07 -16.35 -4.05
CA LEU A 74 1.82 -16.22 -3.30
C LEU A 74 1.19 -17.59 -2.98
N GLU A 75 1.20 -18.52 -3.94
CA GLU A 75 0.66 -19.87 -3.77
C GLU A 75 1.45 -20.65 -2.69
N ASP A 76 2.79 -20.62 -2.76
CA ASP A 76 3.67 -21.25 -1.78
C ASP A 76 3.51 -20.64 -0.36
N ASN A 77 2.99 -19.40 -0.27
CA ASN A 77 2.80 -18.66 0.97
C ASN A 77 1.31 -18.37 1.28
N ASP A 78 0.36 -19.17 0.79
CA ASP A 78 -1.06 -18.89 1.04
C ASP A 78 -1.44 -18.96 2.53
N SER A 79 -0.74 -19.78 3.34
CA SER A 79 -0.91 -19.76 4.80
C SER A 79 -0.49 -18.41 5.40
N PHE A 80 0.67 -17.88 5.00
CA PHE A 80 1.14 -16.56 5.42
C PHE A 80 0.18 -15.45 4.95
N ARG A 81 -0.37 -15.56 3.73
CA ARG A 81 -1.39 -14.63 3.23
C ARG A 81 -2.60 -14.58 4.17
N ARG A 82 -3.12 -15.75 4.57
CA ARG A 82 -4.27 -15.85 5.50
C ARG A 82 -3.93 -15.28 6.88
N ASP A 83 -2.76 -15.63 7.43
CA ASP A 83 -2.30 -15.10 8.72
C ASP A 83 -2.28 -13.55 8.72
N VAL A 84 -1.85 -12.92 7.63
CA VAL A 84 -1.85 -11.46 7.49
C VAL A 84 -3.27 -10.90 7.46
N LEU A 85 -4.17 -11.49 6.67
CA LEU A 85 -5.56 -11.03 6.55
C LEU A 85 -6.32 -11.21 7.87
N ASP A 86 -6.18 -12.36 8.52
CA ASP A 86 -6.80 -12.66 9.81
C ASP A 86 -6.29 -11.68 10.88
N ARG A 87 -4.97 -11.41 10.89
CA ARG A 87 -4.40 -10.44 11.84
C ARG A 87 -4.94 -9.02 11.65
N LEU A 88 -5.10 -8.58 10.41
CA LEU A 88 -5.71 -7.27 10.09
C LEU A 88 -7.20 -7.24 10.46
N ALA A 89 -7.93 -8.35 10.25
CA ALA A 89 -9.33 -8.47 10.65
C ALA A 89 -9.50 -8.37 12.18
N GLU A 90 -8.63 -9.03 12.93
CA GLU A 90 -8.72 -9.10 14.40
C GLU A 90 -8.23 -7.81 15.09
N SER A 91 -7.17 -7.20 14.55
CA SER A 91 -6.48 -6.08 15.22
C SER A 91 -6.88 -4.72 14.69
N GLY A 92 -7.57 -4.68 13.56
CA GLY A 92 -7.76 -3.47 12.79
C GLY A 92 -6.46 -3.01 12.11
N PRO A 93 -6.30 -1.70 11.87
CA PRO A 93 -5.18 -1.18 11.10
C PRO A 93 -3.81 -1.40 11.77
N LEU A 94 -2.83 -1.92 11.03
CA LEU A 94 -1.48 -2.25 11.54
C LEU A 94 -0.36 -1.72 10.64
N THR A 95 0.82 -1.44 11.20
CA THR A 95 2.01 -1.24 10.38
C THR A 95 2.58 -2.58 9.92
N SER A 96 3.42 -2.58 8.88
CA SER A 96 4.11 -3.81 8.45
C SER A 96 5.05 -4.38 9.52
N ARG A 97 5.42 -3.61 10.55
CA ARG A 97 6.27 -4.08 11.66
C ARG A 97 5.48 -4.83 12.73
N ASP A 98 4.19 -4.58 12.81
CA ASP A 98 3.29 -5.20 13.79
C ASP A 98 2.72 -6.53 13.31
N ILE A 99 3.05 -6.92 12.07
CA ILE A 99 2.61 -8.16 11.43
C ILE A 99 3.76 -9.17 11.50
N PRO A 100 3.58 -10.33 12.17
CA PRO A 100 4.58 -11.39 12.20
C PRO A 100 4.90 -11.92 10.79
N ASP A 101 6.18 -12.17 10.54
CA ASP A 101 6.62 -12.83 9.31
C ASP A 101 6.48 -14.36 9.46
N THR A 102 5.36 -14.91 8.99
CA THR A 102 5.11 -16.37 8.93
C THR A 102 5.41 -16.96 7.55
N CYS A 103 6.17 -16.25 6.73
CA CYS A 103 6.53 -16.65 5.36
C CYS A 103 7.25 -18.01 5.34
N VAL A 104 6.77 -18.91 4.48
CA VAL A 104 7.31 -20.27 4.29
C VAL A 104 8.42 -20.27 3.25
N ALA A 105 8.29 -19.45 2.20
CA ALA A 105 9.27 -19.29 1.14
C ALA A 105 9.63 -17.82 0.96
N SER A 106 10.85 -17.44 1.37
CA SER A 106 11.29 -16.04 1.34
C SER A 106 11.20 -15.41 -0.05
N TRP A 107 10.83 -14.14 -0.07
CA TRP A 107 10.80 -13.33 -1.28
C TRP A 107 12.21 -13.10 -1.83
N GLY A 108 12.48 -13.72 -2.98
CA GLY A 108 13.72 -13.54 -3.73
C GLY A 108 13.65 -12.34 -4.67
N SER A 109 14.49 -11.34 -4.44
CA SER A 109 14.75 -10.27 -5.41
C SER A 109 16.24 -9.91 -5.47
N THR A 110 16.69 -9.36 -6.59
CA THR A 110 18.07 -8.90 -6.76
C THR A 110 18.35 -7.53 -6.15
N GLY A 111 17.36 -6.91 -5.47
CA GLY A 111 17.43 -5.54 -4.98
C GLY A 111 17.11 -5.41 -3.50
N TRP A 112 16.87 -4.15 -3.08
CA TRP A 112 16.62 -3.76 -1.69
C TRP A 112 15.37 -4.38 -1.04
N THR A 113 14.49 -5.01 -1.82
CA THR A 113 13.30 -5.70 -1.33
C THR A 113 13.53 -7.17 -1.02
N ASN A 114 14.72 -7.74 -1.26
CA ASN A 114 15.02 -9.13 -0.93
C ASN A 114 14.74 -9.42 0.55
N ASN A 115 14.08 -10.55 0.84
CA ASN A 115 13.62 -10.96 2.18
C ASN A 115 12.65 -9.99 2.88
N ARG A 116 12.06 -9.00 2.20
CA ARG A 116 11.01 -8.14 2.77
C ARG A 116 9.63 -8.78 2.60
N ASN A 117 9.42 -9.93 3.23
CA ASN A 117 8.24 -10.79 3.00
C ASN A 117 6.92 -10.09 3.34
N VAL A 118 6.80 -9.51 4.55
CA VAL A 118 5.59 -8.82 5.00
C VAL A 118 5.25 -7.64 4.11
N THR A 119 6.22 -6.76 3.83
CA THR A 119 6.00 -5.63 2.93
C THR A 119 5.57 -6.11 1.55
N GLN A 120 6.23 -7.13 0.99
CA GLN A 120 5.89 -7.65 -0.32
C GLN A 120 4.49 -8.28 -0.39
N MET A 121 4.09 -9.01 0.66
CA MET A 121 2.75 -9.59 0.80
C MET A 121 1.69 -8.48 0.80
N LEU A 122 1.88 -7.42 1.60
CA LEU A 122 0.95 -6.30 1.68
C LEU A 122 0.80 -5.55 0.34
N GLU A 123 1.89 -5.38 -0.41
CA GLU A 123 1.79 -4.80 -1.76
C GLU A 123 0.99 -5.68 -2.72
N PHE A 124 1.17 -7.01 -2.65
CA PHE A 124 0.40 -7.93 -3.50
C PHE A 124 -1.08 -7.95 -3.15
N LEU A 125 -1.41 -7.99 -1.85
CA LEU A 125 -2.77 -7.90 -1.36
C LEU A 125 -3.41 -6.56 -1.75
N SER A 126 -2.66 -5.46 -1.72
CA SER A 126 -3.17 -4.15 -2.11
C SER A 126 -3.47 -4.04 -3.60
N MET A 127 -2.59 -4.60 -4.43
CA MET A 127 -2.83 -4.72 -5.88
C MET A 127 -4.01 -5.63 -6.21
N ARG A 128 -4.35 -6.57 -5.32
CA ARG A 128 -5.54 -7.42 -5.41
C ARG A 128 -6.79 -6.79 -4.79
N GLY A 129 -6.68 -5.59 -4.21
CA GLY A 129 -7.80 -4.93 -3.53
C GLY A 129 -8.25 -5.63 -2.24
N GLU A 130 -7.43 -6.51 -1.66
CA GLU A 130 -7.74 -7.22 -0.41
C GLU A 130 -7.39 -6.36 0.82
N VAL A 131 -6.37 -5.50 0.70
CA VAL A 131 -5.95 -4.54 1.73
C VAL A 131 -5.75 -3.15 1.13
N ALA A 132 -5.85 -2.13 1.96
CA ALA A 132 -5.60 -0.75 1.58
C ALA A 132 -4.74 -0.04 2.63
N ILE A 133 -4.10 1.06 2.22
CA ILE A 133 -3.39 1.94 3.12
C ILE A 133 -4.44 2.79 3.86
N ALA A 134 -4.52 2.61 5.16
CA ALA A 134 -5.47 3.32 6.02
C ALA A 134 -4.95 4.66 6.50
N GLY A 135 -3.63 4.87 6.46
CA GLY A 135 -2.96 6.10 6.89
C GLY A 135 -1.47 5.88 7.10
N ARG A 136 -0.81 6.80 7.82
CA ARG A 136 0.63 6.70 8.12
C ARG A 136 0.99 7.09 9.55
N VAL A 137 1.97 6.39 10.11
CA VAL A 137 2.72 6.86 11.30
C VAL A 137 4.12 7.27 10.84
N GLY A 138 4.35 8.57 10.76
CA GLY A 138 5.55 9.12 10.14
C GLY A 138 5.68 8.65 8.68
N ARG A 139 6.66 7.78 8.40
CA ARG A 139 6.93 7.25 7.05
C ARG A 139 6.30 5.89 6.82
N GLU A 140 5.82 5.24 7.88
CA GLU A 140 5.31 3.87 7.84
C GLU A 140 3.84 3.87 7.45
N ARG A 141 3.49 3.01 6.50
CA ARG A 141 2.10 2.81 6.09
C ARG A 141 1.39 1.97 7.14
N ILE A 142 0.20 2.43 7.51
CA ILE A 142 -0.79 1.64 8.23
C ILE A 142 -1.65 0.95 7.17
N TRP A 143 -1.81 -0.35 7.29
CA TRP A 143 -2.57 -1.21 6.39
C TRP A 143 -3.83 -1.69 7.10
N HIS A 144 -4.92 -1.81 6.36
CA HIS A 144 -6.18 -2.38 6.84
C HIS A 144 -6.80 -3.23 5.74
N LEU A 145 -7.78 -4.06 6.09
CA LEU A 145 -8.63 -4.70 5.08
C LEU A 145 -9.29 -3.63 4.21
N ALA A 146 -9.39 -3.93 2.91
CA ALA A 146 -10.18 -3.09 2.02
C ALA A 146 -11.66 -3.38 2.30
N GLU A 147 -12.35 -2.44 2.97
CA GLU A 147 -13.80 -2.49 3.10
C GLU A 147 -14.41 -1.98 1.78
N HIS A 148 -15.32 -2.76 1.21
CA HIS A 148 -16.05 -2.44 -0.03
C HIS A 148 -17.34 -1.70 0.26
#